data_AF-A0A1F0QME3-F1
#
_entry.id   AF-A0A1F0QME3-F1
#
_cell.length_a   1.000
_cell.length_b   1.000
_cell.length_c   1.000
_cell.angle_alpha   90.00
_cell.angle_beta   90.00
_cell.angle_gamma   90.00
#
_symmetry.space_group_name_H-M   'P 1'
#
loop_
_entity.id
_entity.type
_entity.pdbx_description
1 polymer ?
#
loop_
_entity_poly.entity_id
_entity_poly.type
_entity_poly.pdbx_seq_one_letter_code
_entity_poly.pdbx_strand_id
1 'polypeptide(L)'
;MINALANYTLNEIERASRDEYERETFYKACAVAAPPVQFLELVIAAILAWVLPGQMSMLCFLAIVPSVIGNAIGTAWLRKRVATPLVGRNWSAMAVYLIPAIAMFAGIAYNAYAPADGHNPTAYLAGTAVGAIAVLILAPFIRRHQHRRDQERLDAELDD
;
A
#
# COMPACT_ATOMS: atom_id res chain seq x y z
N MET A 1 7.53 -16.25 12.00
CA MET A 1 8.21 -14.95 11.78
C MET A 1 7.28 -13.75 11.98
N ILE A 2 6.14 -13.66 11.29
CA ILE A 2 5.17 -12.55 11.43
C ILE A 2 4.73 -12.34 12.90
N ASN A 3 4.44 -13.42 13.64
CA ASN A 3 4.08 -13.32 15.06
C ASN A 3 5.22 -12.80 15.94
N ALA A 4 6.48 -13.11 15.62
CA ALA A 4 7.63 -12.63 16.37
C ALA A 4 7.85 -11.12 16.16
N LEU A 5 7.69 -10.66 14.91
CA LEU A 5 7.72 -9.23 14.58
C LEU A 5 6.61 -8.48 15.30
N ALA A 6 5.36 -8.99 15.22
CA ALA A 6 4.22 -8.38 15.88
C ALA A 6 4.43 -8.32 17.40
N ASN A 7 4.82 -9.42 18.04
CA ASN A 7 5.07 -9.45 19.48
C ASN A 7 6.19 -8.51 19.89
N TYR A 8 7.25 -8.38 19.09
CA TYR A 8 8.31 -7.40 19.35
C TYR A 8 7.76 -5.97 19.36
N THR A 9 7.04 -5.57 18.30
CA THR A 9 6.48 -4.22 18.18
C THR A 9 5.40 -3.91 19.24
N LEU A 10 4.57 -4.90 19.60
CA LEU A 10 3.53 -4.73 20.62
C LEU A 10 4.14 -4.62 22.02
N ASN A 11 5.13 -5.46 22.35
CA ASN A 11 5.83 -5.40 23.62
C ASN A 11 6.59 -4.07 23.81
N GLU A 12 7.07 -3.48 22.72
CA GLU A 12 7.74 -2.17 22.77
C GLU A 12 6.76 -1.06 23.16
N ILE A 13 5.57 -1.06 22.56
CA ILE A 13 4.50 -0.12 22.94
C ILE A 13 4.06 -0.36 24.38
N GLU A 14 3.87 -1.61 24.79
CA GLU A 14 3.47 -1.96 26.16
C GLU A 14 4.51 -1.50 27.20
N ARG A 15 5.80 -1.61 26.89
CA ARG A 15 6.88 -1.11 27.77
C ARG A 15 6.95 0.41 27.83
N ALA A 16 6.58 1.09 26.75
CA ALA A 16 6.58 2.54 26.66
C ALA A 16 5.34 3.19 27.29
N SER A 17 4.23 2.46 27.41
CA SER A 17 2.97 2.93 28.01
C SER A 17 2.85 2.59 29.49
N ARG A 18 2.40 3.54 30.30
CA ARG A 18 2.12 3.35 31.74
C ARG A 18 0.67 3.00 32.01
N ASP A 19 -0.24 3.47 31.17
CA ASP A 19 -1.67 3.21 31.27
C ASP A 19 -2.28 2.86 29.91
N GLU A 20 -3.57 2.55 29.92
CA GLU A 20 -4.30 2.19 28.71
C GLU A 20 -4.46 3.35 27.73
N TYR A 21 -4.54 4.58 28.24
CA TYR A 21 -4.69 5.79 27.42
C TYR A 21 -3.42 6.10 26.63
N GLU A 22 -2.25 6.02 27.27
CA GLU A 22 -0.95 6.16 26.63
C GLU A 22 -0.76 5.08 25.57
N ARG A 23 -1.10 3.83 25.89
CA ARG A 23 -1.04 2.71 24.94
C ARG A 23 -1.90 2.97 23.70
N GLU A 24 -3.15 3.37 23.89
CA GLU A 24 -4.06 3.70 22.79
C GLU A 24 -3.54 4.89 21.97
N THR A 25 -2.97 5.89 22.64
CA THR A 25 -2.38 7.08 22.00
C THR A 25 -1.18 6.71 21.13
N PHE A 26 -0.32 5.79 21.57
CA PHE A 26 0.78 5.27 20.75
C PHE A 26 0.27 4.55 19.50
N TYR A 27 -0.75 3.70 19.62
CA TYR A 27 -1.35 3.05 18.45
C TYR A 27 -1.93 4.06 17.46
N LYS A 28 -2.63 5.10 17.95
CA LYS A 28 -3.14 6.19 17.12
C LYS A 28 -2.01 6.97 16.45
N ALA A 29 -0.92 7.25 17.15
CA ALA A 29 0.24 7.93 16.58
C ALA A 29 0.86 7.12 15.42
N CYS A 30 1.04 5.80 15.59
CA CYS A 30 1.49 4.92 14.51
C CYS A 30 0.52 4.91 13.32
N ALA A 31 -0.79 4.87 13.59
CA ALA A 31 -1.81 4.90 12.53
C ALA A 31 -1.83 6.23 11.77
N VAL A 32 -1.58 7.36 12.45
CA VAL A 32 -1.49 8.70 11.84
C VAL A 32 -0.19 8.87 11.06
N ALA A 33 0.91 8.25 11.50
CA ALA A 33 2.21 8.34 10.83
C ALA A 33 2.29 7.49 9.55
N ALA A 34 1.54 6.38 9.45
CA ALA A 34 1.63 5.49 8.30
C ALA A 34 1.23 6.13 6.95
N PRO A 35 0.09 6.85 6.82
CA PRO A 35 -0.28 7.52 5.58
C PRO A 35 0.76 8.52 5.04
N PRO A 36 1.28 9.49 5.82
CA PRO A 36 2.26 10.44 5.29
C PRO A 36 3.58 9.76 4.90
N VAL A 37 4.03 8.71 5.60
CA VAL A 37 5.22 7.93 5.20
C VAL A 37 5.01 7.32 3.81
N GLN A 38 3.87 6.65 3.60
CA GLN A 38 3.54 6.05 2.31
C GLN A 38 3.40 7.09 1.19
N PHE A 39 2.89 8.29 1.50
CA PHE A 39 2.83 9.40 0.56
C PHE A 39 4.23 9.89 0.17
N LEU A 40 5.12 10.06 1.15
CA LEU A 40 6.50 10.49 0.90
C LEU A 40 7.28 9.46 0.09
N GLU A 41 7.07 8.16 0.32
CA GLU A 41 7.65 7.10 -0.53
C GLU A 41 7.22 7.22 -1.99
N LEU A 42 5.95 7.54 -2.25
CA LEU A 42 5.45 7.78 -3.61
C LEU A 42 6.05 9.04 -4.24
N VAL A 43 6.27 10.10 -3.44
CA VAL A 43 6.96 11.32 -3.91
C VAL A 43 8.40 11.00 -4.28
N ILE A 44 9.11 10.24 -3.45
CA ILE A 44 10.49 9.79 -3.73
C ILE A 44 10.51 8.94 -5.00
N ALA A 45 9.57 7.99 -5.15
CA ALA A 45 9.44 7.19 -6.35
C ALA A 45 9.20 8.06 -7.59
N ALA A 46 8.34 9.08 -7.50
CA ALA A 46 8.12 10.01 -8.59
C ALA A 46 9.40 10.76 -8.97
N ILE A 47 10.15 11.27 -7.99
CA ILE A 47 11.42 11.96 -8.23
C ILE A 47 12.41 11.02 -8.95
N LEU A 48 12.58 9.80 -8.44
CA LEU A 48 13.48 8.80 -9.04
C LEU A 48 13.09 8.45 -10.47
N ALA A 49 11.79 8.35 -10.77
CA ALA A 49 11.30 8.08 -12.12
C ALA A 49 11.72 9.15 -13.14
N TRP A 50 11.82 10.41 -12.72
CA TRP A 50 12.26 11.52 -13.57
C TRP A 50 13.79 11.70 -13.61
N VAL A 51 14.47 11.45 -12.49
CA VAL A 51 15.92 11.68 -12.36
C VAL A 51 16.74 10.56 -13.00
N LEU A 52 16.27 9.31 -12.97
CA LEU A 52 17.03 8.18 -13.48
C LEU A 52 16.82 8.01 -15.00
N PRO A 53 17.91 7.85 -15.78
CA PRO A 53 17.83 7.76 -17.22
C PRO A 53 17.37 6.38 -17.72
N GLY A 54 16.64 6.35 -18.82
CA GLY A 54 16.32 5.10 -19.51
C GLY A 54 15.49 4.14 -18.65
N GLN A 55 15.81 2.85 -18.77
CA GLN A 55 15.20 1.78 -17.97
C GLN A 55 15.55 1.85 -16.49
N MET A 56 16.60 2.60 -16.09
CA MET A 56 16.94 2.77 -14.67
C MET A 56 15.84 3.52 -13.91
N SER A 57 14.97 4.27 -14.60
CA SER A 57 13.77 4.88 -14.01
C SER A 57 12.86 3.85 -13.32
N MET A 58 12.88 2.58 -13.74
CA MET A 58 12.12 1.50 -13.08
C MET A 58 12.59 1.20 -11.65
N LEU A 59 13.82 1.60 -11.28
CA LEU A 59 14.31 1.46 -9.90
C LEU A 59 13.51 2.32 -8.91
N CYS A 60 12.68 3.27 -9.38
CA CYS A 60 11.75 3.99 -8.52
C CYS A 60 10.78 3.06 -7.77
N PHE A 61 10.49 1.86 -8.31
CA PHE A 61 9.62 0.89 -7.63
C PHE A 61 10.22 0.38 -6.32
N LEU A 62 11.56 0.39 -6.19
CA LEU A 62 12.23 0.00 -4.93
C LEU A 62 11.84 0.92 -3.77
N ALA A 63 11.51 2.19 -4.03
CA ALA A 63 11.05 3.12 -3.01
C ALA A 63 9.68 2.73 -2.42
N ILE A 64 8.87 1.95 -3.16
CA ILE A 64 7.51 1.55 -2.77
C ILE A 64 7.50 0.16 -2.11
N VAL A 65 8.56 -0.64 -2.33
CA VAL A 65 8.68 -2.01 -1.79
C VAL A 65 8.46 -2.09 -0.28
N PRO A 66 9.06 -1.21 0.57
CA PRO A 66 8.84 -1.25 2.01
C PRO A 66 7.37 -1.13 2.40
N SER A 67 6.65 -0.14 1.84
CA SER A 67 5.20 0.00 2.09
C SER A 67 4.41 -1.22 1.64
N VAL A 68 4.72 -1.80 0.47
CA VAL A 68 3.99 -2.98 -0.04
C VAL A 68 4.19 -4.18 0.88
N ILE A 69 5.43 -4.45 1.28
CA ILE A 69 5.77 -5.56 2.18
C ILE A 69 5.16 -5.31 3.57
N GLY A 70 5.31 -4.12 4.13
CA GLY A 70 4.77 -3.75 5.44
C GLY A 70 3.25 -3.90 5.50
N ASN A 71 2.54 -3.38 4.50
CA ASN A 71 1.08 -3.55 4.39
C ASN A 71 0.68 -5.02 4.21
N ALA A 72 1.42 -5.79 3.40
CA ALA A 72 1.12 -7.21 3.20
C ALA A 72 1.30 -8.02 4.49
N ILE A 73 2.38 -7.78 5.25
CA ILE A 73 2.62 -8.43 6.55
C ILE A 73 1.54 -8.04 7.55
N GLY A 74 1.22 -6.74 7.68
CA GLY A 74 0.19 -6.25 8.58
C GLY A 74 -1.19 -6.82 8.24
N THR A 75 -1.54 -6.87 6.95
CA THR A 75 -2.80 -7.46 6.48
C THR A 75 -2.85 -8.96 6.74
N ALA A 76 -1.77 -9.69 6.49
CA ALA A 76 -1.70 -11.12 6.75
C ALA A 76 -1.80 -11.46 8.24
N TRP A 77 -1.25 -10.62 9.12
CA TRP A 77 -1.42 -10.77 10.56
C TRP A 77 -2.85 -10.43 10.99
N LEU A 78 -3.44 -9.35 10.48
CA LEU A 78 -4.81 -8.92 10.78
C LEU A 78 -5.83 -10.00 10.41
N ARG A 79 -5.73 -10.54 9.19
CA ARG A 79 -6.66 -11.56 8.67
C ARG A 79 -6.69 -12.86 9.45
N LYS A 80 -5.65 -13.13 10.25
CA LYS A 80 -5.62 -14.30 11.14
C LYS A 80 -6.44 -14.10 12.41
N ARG A 81 -6.79 -12.87 12.74
CA ARG A 81 -7.41 -12.51 14.04
C ARG A 81 -8.77 -11.85 13.88
N VAL A 82 -8.97 -11.11 12.80
CA VAL A 82 -10.21 -10.38 12.51
C VAL A 82 -10.50 -10.46 11.03
N ALA A 83 -11.77 -10.55 10.67
CA ALA A 83 -12.19 -10.47 9.28
C ALA A 83 -11.75 -9.15 8.63
N THR A 84 -11.29 -9.19 7.38
CA THR A 84 -10.77 -8.01 6.67
C THR A 84 -11.77 -6.85 6.74
N PRO A 85 -11.42 -5.68 7.29
CA PRO A 85 -12.40 -4.61 7.50
C PRO A 85 -12.92 -4.03 6.17
N LEU A 86 -14.23 -3.86 6.08
CA LEU A 86 -14.92 -3.26 4.93
C LEU A 86 -14.98 -1.74 5.07
N VAL A 87 -13.82 -1.08 5.08
CA VAL A 87 -13.77 0.40 5.14
C VAL A 87 -14.10 1.00 3.78
N GLY A 88 -15.00 1.99 3.78
CA GLY A 88 -15.38 2.77 2.60
C GLY A 88 -14.21 3.54 1.99
N ARG A 89 -14.34 3.90 0.71
CA ARG A 89 -13.30 4.64 -0.01
C ARG A 89 -13.35 6.12 0.33
N ASN A 90 -12.26 6.66 0.87
CA ASN A 90 -12.10 8.11 0.99
C ASN A 90 -11.51 8.68 -0.32
N TRP A 91 -12.38 9.22 -1.17
CA TRP A 91 -12.00 9.72 -2.50
C TRP A 91 -11.06 10.94 -2.44
N SER A 92 -11.21 11.82 -1.45
CA SER A 92 -10.33 12.99 -1.32
C SER A 92 -8.90 12.58 -0.97
N ALA A 93 -8.75 11.67 0.00
CA ALA A 93 -7.45 11.09 0.34
C ALA A 93 -6.85 10.39 -0.89
N MET A 94 -7.64 9.59 -1.61
CA MET A 94 -7.16 8.87 -2.79
C MET A 94 -6.68 9.81 -3.91
N ALA A 95 -7.36 10.94 -4.12
CA ALA A 95 -6.95 11.95 -5.09
C ALA A 95 -5.56 12.51 -4.78
N VAL A 96 -5.23 12.73 -3.50
CA VAL A 96 -3.90 13.19 -3.09
C VAL A 96 -2.82 12.17 -3.44
N TYR A 97 -3.05 10.87 -3.24
CA TYR A 97 -2.10 9.82 -3.61
C TYR A 97 -1.95 9.63 -5.12
N LEU A 98 -2.97 9.98 -5.91
CA LEU A 98 -2.91 9.86 -7.38
C LEU A 98 -1.92 10.85 -8.01
N ILE A 99 -1.72 12.03 -7.42
CA ILE A 99 -0.82 13.06 -7.96
C ILE A 99 0.63 12.54 -8.12
N PRO A 100 1.32 12.09 -7.04
CA PRO A 100 2.67 11.55 -7.18
C PRO A 100 2.69 10.25 -7.99
N ALA A 101 1.63 9.43 -7.92
CA ALA A 101 1.55 8.20 -8.72
C ALA A 101 1.53 8.50 -10.23
N ILE A 102 0.71 9.46 -10.68
CA ILE A 102 0.66 9.90 -12.09
C ILE A 102 2.02 10.48 -12.50
N ALA A 103 2.62 11.32 -11.66
CA ALA A 103 3.94 11.89 -11.92
C ALA A 103 5.01 10.80 -12.08
N MET A 104 4.99 9.77 -11.25
CA MET A 104 5.90 8.62 -11.35
C MET A 104 5.72 7.88 -12.68
N PHE A 105 4.49 7.48 -13.03
CA PHE A 105 4.25 6.74 -14.27
C PHE A 105 4.55 7.58 -15.52
N ALA A 106 4.30 8.89 -15.49
CA ALA A 106 4.70 9.80 -16.55
C ALA A 106 6.23 9.87 -16.71
N GLY A 107 6.98 9.93 -15.60
CA GLY A 107 8.44 9.91 -15.61
C GLY A 107 9.00 8.60 -16.19
N ILE A 108 8.43 7.46 -15.80
CA ILE A 108 8.81 6.15 -16.37
C ILE A 108 8.49 6.12 -17.87
N ALA A 109 7.30 6.54 -18.28
CA ALA A 109 6.90 6.55 -19.70
C ALA A 109 7.87 7.40 -20.54
N TYR A 110 8.26 8.56 -20.01
CA TYR A 110 9.19 9.46 -20.68
C TYR A 110 10.61 8.88 -20.73
N ASN A 111 11.16 8.44 -19.60
CA ASN A 111 12.56 8.02 -19.53
C ASN A 111 12.80 6.60 -20.07
N ALA A 112 11.93 5.64 -19.78
CA ALA A 112 12.13 4.24 -20.19
C ALA A 112 11.56 3.90 -21.57
N TYR A 113 10.54 4.64 -22.04
CA TYR A 113 9.75 4.24 -23.22
C TYR A 113 9.64 5.30 -24.32
N ALA A 114 10.08 6.54 -24.08
CA ALA A 114 10.12 7.58 -25.11
C ALA A 114 11.41 7.65 -25.95
N PRO A 115 12.62 7.17 -25.55
CA PRO A 115 13.80 7.38 -26.38
C PRO A 115 13.97 6.33 -27.49
N ALA A 116 13.84 6.83 -28.73
CA ALA A 116 14.54 6.46 -29.96
C ALA A 116 14.14 5.21 -30.78
N ASP A 117 13.70 4.08 -30.23
CA ASP A 117 13.55 2.85 -31.07
C ASP A 117 12.16 2.22 -30.98
N GLY A 118 11.18 2.73 -31.73
CA GLY A 118 9.90 2.05 -32.00
C GLY A 118 8.95 1.84 -30.80
N HIS A 119 9.31 2.32 -29.61
CA HIS A 119 8.47 2.23 -28.41
C HIS A 119 7.51 3.42 -28.35
N ASN A 120 6.22 3.13 -28.10
CA ASN A 120 5.19 4.16 -28.00
C ASN A 120 4.84 4.43 -26.53
N PRO A 121 5.29 5.56 -25.94
CA PRO A 121 5.02 5.88 -24.54
C PRO A 121 3.52 6.04 -24.25
N THR A 122 2.71 6.35 -25.27
CA THR A 122 1.25 6.44 -25.12
C THR A 122 0.60 5.08 -24.83
N ALA A 123 1.16 3.99 -25.37
CA ALA A 123 0.66 2.63 -25.11
C ALA A 123 0.90 2.22 -23.65
N TYR A 124 2.06 2.60 -23.09
CA TYR A 124 2.36 2.37 -21.68
C TYR A 124 1.41 3.14 -20.77
N LEU A 125 1.24 4.45 -21.01
CA LEU A 125 0.32 5.29 -20.23
C LEU A 125 -1.13 4.80 -20.32
N ALA A 126 -1.57 4.37 -21.51
CA ALA A 126 -2.88 3.77 -21.71
C ALA A 126 -3.03 2.46 -20.93
N GLY A 127 -2.04 1.57 -20.97
CA GLY A 127 -2.02 0.33 -20.19
C GLY A 127 -2.10 0.59 -18.68
N THR A 128 -1.33 1.55 -18.18
CA THR A 128 -1.37 1.95 -16.77
C THR A 128 -2.73 2.53 -16.38
N ALA A 129 -3.33 3.39 -17.21
CA ALA A 129 -4.66 3.94 -16.96
C ALA A 129 -5.72 2.83 -16.89
N VAL A 130 -5.70 1.89 -17.84
CA VAL A 130 -6.61 0.73 -17.86
C VAL A 130 -6.41 -0.12 -16.61
N GLY A 131 -5.16 -0.41 -16.24
CA GLY A 131 -4.84 -1.17 -15.03
C GLY A 131 -5.36 -0.50 -13.76
N ALA A 132 -5.17 0.82 -13.63
CA ALA A 132 -5.67 1.59 -12.50
C ALA A 132 -7.21 1.54 -12.40
N ILE A 133 -7.92 1.74 -13.52
CA ILE A 133 -9.38 1.67 -13.57
C ILE A 133 -9.87 0.26 -13.19
N ALA A 134 -9.24 -0.78 -13.73
CA ALA A 134 -9.59 -2.16 -13.42
C ALA A 134 -9.46 -2.46 -11.92
N VAL A 135 -8.36 -2.03 -11.28
CA VAL A 135 -8.18 -2.17 -9.83
C VAL A 135 -9.24 -1.39 -9.06
N LEU A 136 -9.57 -0.16 -9.49
CA LEU A 136 -10.58 0.66 -8.81
C LEU A 136 -11.97 0.01 -8.84
N ILE A 137 -12.33 -0.66 -9.93
CA ILE A 137 -13.60 -1.36 -10.10
C ILE A 137 -13.61 -2.71 -9.35
N LEU A 138 -12.52 -3.48 -9.43
CA LEU A 138 -12.47 -4.85 -8.92
C LEU A 138 -12.15 -4.92 -7.42
N ALA A 139 -11.44 -3.93 -6.88
CA ALA A 139 -11.09 -3.85 -5.46
C ALA A 139 -12.27 -4.06 -4.48
N PRO A 140 -13.46 -3.41 -4.63
CA PRO A 140 -14.57 -3.64 -3.72
C PRO A 140 -15.09 -5.08 -3.74
N PHE A 141 -15.13 -5.72 -4.92
CA PHE A 141 -15.56 -7.11 -5.06
C PHE A 141 -14.58 -8.06 -4.39
N ILE A 142 -13.27 -7.87 -4.63
CA ILE A 142 -12.21 -8.67 -4.01
C ILE A 142 -12.27 -8.54 -2.50
N ARG A 143 -12.42 -7.32 -1.96
CA ARG A 143 -12.51 -7.08 -0.52
C ARG A 143 -13.73 -7.74 0.11
N ARG A 144 -14.91 -7.65 -0.52
CA ARG A 144 -16.13 -8.33 -0.05
C ARG A 144 -15.97 -9.84 -0.03
N HIS A 145 -15.38 -10.41 -1.09
CA HIS A 145 -15.15 -11.84 -1.15
C HIS A 145 -14.14 -12.30 -0.09
N GLN A 146 -13.06 -11.55 0.12
CA GLN A 146 -12.08 -11.83 1.17
C GLN A 146 -12.69 -11.74 2.57
N HIS A 147 -13.48 -10.70 2.85
CA HIS A 147 -14.16 -10.54 4.14
C HIS A 147 -15.03 -11.75 4.47
N ARG A 148 -15.85 -12.20 3.51
CA ARG A 148 -16.73 -13.36 3.71
C ARG A 148 -15.94 -14.64 4.02
N ARG A 149 -14.85 -14.89 3.27
CA ARG A 149 -14.00 -16.07 3.51
C ARG A 149 -13.28 -16.00 4.85
N ASP A 150 -12.85 -14.82 5.25
CA ASP A 150 -12.21 -14.64 6.55
C ASP A 150 -13.21 -14.87 7.70
N GLN A 151 -14.48 -14.45 7.53
CA GLN A 151 -15.56 -14.74 8.49
C GLN A 151 -15.85 -16.23 8.57
N GLU A 152 -16.09 -16.89 7.44
CA GLU A 152 -16.36 -18.35 7.38
C GLU A 152 -15.25 -19.16 8.06
N ARG A 153 -13.98 -18.76 7.91
CA ARG A 153 -12.85 -19.43 8.58
C ARG A 153 -12.86 -19.20 10.09
N LEU A 154 -13.11 -17.98 10.54
CA LEU A 154 -13.10 -17.64 11.97
C LEU A 154 -14.29 -18.26 12.70
N ASP A 155 -15.46 -18.32 12.07
CA ASP A 155 -16.65 -18.97 12.63
C ASP A 155 -16.41 -20.48 12.78
N ALA A 156 -15.80 -21.13 11.78
CA ALA A 156 -15.44 -22.55 11.87
C ALA A 156 -14.40 -22.85 12.97
N GLU A 157 -13.48 -21.93 13.26
CA GLU A 157 -12.52 -22.08 14.38
C GLU A 157 -13.16 -21.88 15.76
N LEU A 158 -14.37 -21.31 15.85
CA LEU A 158 -15.11 -21.08 17.11
C LEU A 158 -16.11 -22.21 17.43
N ASP A 159 -16.57 -22.93 16.40
CA ASP A 159 -17.53 -24.04 16.53
C ASP A 159 -16.86 -25.38 16.91
N ASP A 160 -15.54 -25.50 16.74
CA ASP A 160 -14.69 -26.64 17.14
C ASP A 160 -14.07 -26.45 18.56
#